data_AF-A0A946CRQ0-F1
#
_entry.id   AF-A0A946CRQ0-F1
#
_cell.length_a   1.000
_cell.length_b   1.000
_cell.length_c   1.000
_cell.angle_alpha   90.00
_cell.angle_beta   90.00
_cell.angle_gamma   90.00
#
_symmetry.space_group_name_H-M   'P 1'
#
loop_
_entity.id
_entity.type
_entity.pdbx_description
1 polymer ?
#
loop_
_entity_poly.entity_id
_entity_poly.type
_entity_poly.pdbx_seq_one_letter_code
_entity_poly.pdbx_strand_id
1 'polypeptide(L)' 'MSKVIDYYFSITSPWTYMGGGRLIEIAERHGATITYKPVDLGGKIFPISGGLPLPKRPLQRQAYRLA' A
#
# COMPACT_ATOMS: atom_id res chain seq x y z
N MET A 1 12.73 25.19 2.92
CA MET A 1 11.53 24.65 2.23
C MET A 1 10.92 23.58 3.10
N SER A 2 9.59 23.50 3.20
CA SER A 2 8.95 22.36 3.87
C SER A 2 9.14 21.10 3.00
N LYS A 3 9.43 19.97 3.64
CA LYS A 3 9.51 18.66 2.96
C LYS A 3 8.17 17.97 3.14
N VAL A 4 7.51 17.62 2.04
CA VAL A 4 6.22 16.93 2.08
C VAL A 4 6.36 15.57 1.41
N ILE A 5 5.85 14.53 2.06
CA ILE A 5 5.82 13.15 1.54
C ILE A 5 4.36 12.78 1.29
N ASP A 6 4.03 12.52 0.03
CA ASP A 6 2.77 11.90 -0.34
C ASP A 6 2.85 10.39 -0.11
N TYR A 7 2.18 9.92 0.93
CA TYR A 7 2.18 8.50 1.28
C TYR A 7 0.94 7.80 0.74
N TYR A 8 1.08 7.15 -0.41
CA TYR A 8 0.04 6.29 -0.98
C TYR A 8 0.11 4.88 -0.39
N PHE A 9 -0.97 4.43 0.25
CA PHE A 9 -0.99 3.13 0.92
C PHE A 9 -2.35 2.45 0.89
N SER A 10 -2.36 1.14 1.04
CA SER A 10 -3.58 0.38 1.34
C SER A 10 -3.37 -0.42 2.62
N ILE A 11 -4.38 -0.42 3.48
CA ILE A 11 -4.38 -1.19 4.75
C ILE A 11 -4.31 -2.71 4.51
N THR A 12 -4.69 -3.17 3.32
CA THR A 12 -4.63 -4.59 2.93
C THR A 12 -3.24 -5.05 2.49
N SER A 13 -2.29 -4.12 2.31
CA SER A 13 -0.93 -4.44 1.89
C SER A 13 -0.05 -4.77 3.09
N PRO A 14 0.57 -5.96 3.15
CA PRO A 14 1.51 -6.30 4.23
C PRO A 14 2.74 -5.38 4.23
N TRP A 15 3.12 -4.83 3.07
CA TRP A 15 4.24 -3.89 2.96
C TRP A 15 3.92 -2.52 3.59
N THR A 16 2.66 -2.08 3.53
CA THR A 16 2.21 -0.89 4.26
C THR A 16 2.43 -1.07 5.76
N TYR A 17 2.06 -2.24 6.29
CA TYR A 17 2.23 -2.56 7.71
C TYR A 17 3.71 -2.59 8.11
N MET A 18 4.54 -3.30 7.34
CA MET A 18 5.98 -3.44 7.64
C MET A 18 6.76 -2.13 7.46
N GLY A 19 6.37 -1.28 6.51
CA GLY A 19 7.12 -0.07 6.16
C GLY A 19 6.57 1.24 6.74
N GLY A 20 5.29 1.27 7.11
CA GLY A 20 4.58 2.49 7.47
C GLY A 20 5.15 3.18 8.70
N GLY A 21 5.44 2.43 9.77
CA GLY A 21 6.06 2.98 10.97
C GLY A 21 7.43 3.61 10.69
N ARG A 22 8.28 2.90 9.92
CA ARG A 22 9.60 3.39 9.53
C ARG A 22 9.52 4.69 8.71
N LEU A 23 8.52 4.83 7.84
CA LEU A 23 8.31 6.07 7.08
C LEU A 23 7.99 7.25 8.01
N ILE A 24 7.10 7.04 8.99
CA ILE A 24 6.71 8.05 9.98
C ILE A 24 7.94 8.52 10.77
N GLU A 25 8.73 7.58 11.30
CA GLU A 25 9.96 7.89 12.03
C GLU A 25 10.97 8.68 11.18
N ILE A 26 11.11 8.34 9.89
CA ILE A 26 11.99 9.07 8.96
C ILE A 26 11.49 10.50 8.78
N ALA A 27 10.18 10.69 8.60
CA ALA A 27 9.60 12.02 8.40
C ALA A 27 9.83 12.90 9.63
N GLU A 28 9.59 12.37 10.82
CA GLU A 28 9.85 13.05 12.09
C GLU A 28 11.32 13.46 12.23
N ARG A 29 12.26 12.53 12.00
CA ARG A 29 13.72 12.82 12.09
C ARG A 29 14.19 13.93 11.16
N HIS A 30 13.50 14.16 10.04
CA HIS A 30 13.93 15.13 9.03
C HIS A 30 13.03 16.37 8.93
N GLY A 31 12.07 16.52 9.83
CA GLY A 31 11.10 17.62 9.82
C GLY A 31 10.23 17.63 8.57
N ALA A 32 9.84 16.46 8.06
CA ALA A 32 8.94 16.33 6.92
C ALA A 32 7.49 16.12 7.36
N THR A 33 6.55 16.65 6.60
CA THR A 33 5.11 16.42 6.79
C THR A 33 4.66 15.28 5.88
N ILE A 34 3.79 14.41 6.38
CA ILE A 34 3.19 13.33 5.58
C ILE A 34 1.77 13.72 5.18
N THR A 35 1.48 13.63 3.89
CA THR A 35 0.12 13.65 3.34
C THR A 35 -0.32 12.22 3.08
N TYR A 36 -1.24 11.72 3.90
CA TYR A 36 -1.75 10.36 3.81
C TYR A 36 -2.76 10.23 2.67
N LYS A 37 -2.52 9.29 1.75
CA LYS A 37 -3.36 9.03 0.58
C LYS A 37 -3.76 7.55 0.54
N PRO A 38 -4.78 7.12 1.32
CA PRO A 38 -5.26 5.75 1.26
C PRO A 38 -5.80 5.45 -0.15
N VAL A 39 -5.49 4.26 -0.66
CA VAL A 39 -5.87 3.85 -2.02
C VAL A 39 -6.65 2.53 -2.04
N ASP A 40 -7.57 2.47 -3.02
CA ASP A 40 -8.33 1.27 -3.33
C ASP A 40 -7.57 0.40 -4.36
N LEU A 41 -6.88 -0.61 -3.86
CA LEU A 41 -6.15 -1.57 -4.70
C LEU A 41 -7.09 -2.45 -5.53
N GLY A 42 -8.18 -2.94 -4.92
CA GLY A 42 -9.05 -3.95 -5.52
C GLY A 42 -10.04 -3.39 -6.53
N GLY A 43 -10.69 -2.28 -6.20
CA GLY A 43 -11.74 -1.67 -7.01
C GLY A 43 -11.24 -0.69 -8.07
N LYS A 44 -10.12 0.00 -7.82
CA LYS A 44 -9.59 1.02 -8.75
C LYS A 44 -8.25 0.66 -9.38
N ILE A 45 -7.23 0.38 -8.57
CA ILE A 45 -5.85 0.29 -9.09
C ILE A 45 -5.62 -0.98 -9.91
N PHE A 46 -6.01 -2.16 -9.43
CA PHE A 46 -5.79 -3.41 -10.17
C PHE A 46 -6.43 -3.39 -11.57
N PRO A 47 -7.71 -3.00 -11.75
CA PRO A 47 -8.32 -2.92 -13.08
C PRO A 47 -7.59 -2.00 -14.06
N ILE A 48 -7.13 -0.82 -13.62
CA ILE A 48 -6.50 0.17 -14.51
C ILE A 48 -5.02 -0.12 -14.81
N SER A 49 -4.35 -0.90 -13.94
CA SER A 49 -2.92 -1.21 -14.07
C SER A 49 -2.62 -2.58 -14.66
N GLY A 50 -3.66 -3.38 -14.97
CA GLY A 50 -3.52 -4.77 -15.42
C GLY A 50 -3.24 -5.76 -14.28
N GLY A 51 -3.33 -5.33 -13.03
CA GLY A 51 -3.24 -6.20 -11.87
C GLY A 51 -4.46 -7.12 -11.74
N LEU A 52 -4.25 -8.36 -11.30
CA LEU A 52 -5.34 -9.30 -11.04
C LEU A 52 -5.71 -9.32 -9.54
N PRO A 53 -6.99 -9.13 -9.19
CA PRO A 53 -7.47 -9.33 -7.83
C PRO A 53 -7.33 -10.81 -7.42
N LEU A 54 -7.30 -11.08 -6.12
CA LEU A 54 -7.03 -12.41 -5.58
C LEU A 54 -7.86 -13.54 -6.23
N PRO A 55 -9.17 -13.39 -6.48
CA PRO A 55 -9.99 -14.45 -7.11
C PRO A 55 -9.62 -14.76 -8.57
N LYS A 56 -8.89 -13.86 -9.24
CA LYS A 56 -8.45 -14.02 -10.64
C LYS A 56 -7.00 -14.50 -10.75
N ARG A 57 -6.31 -14.76 -9.64
CA ARG A 57 -4.92 -15.25 -9.63
C ARG A 57 -4.87 -16.78 -9.86
N PRO A 58 -3.71 -17.36 -10.22
CA PRO A 58 -3.58 -18.82 -10.37
C PRO A 58 -4.01 -19.60 -9.12
N LEU A 59 -4.55 -20.81 -9.29
CA LEU A 59 -5.10 -21.64 -8.21
C LEU A 59 -4.13 -21.84 -7.05
N GLN A 60 -2.83 -22.00 -7.33
CA GLN A 60 -1.80 -22.15 -6.30
C GLN A 60 -1.73 -20.92 -5.38
N ARG A 61 -2.01 -19.73 -5.90
CA ARG A 61 -2.05 -18.48 -5.11
C ARG A 61 -3.36 -18.26 -4.36
N GLN A 62 -4.44 -18.85 -4.84
CA GLN A 62 -5.71 -18.84 -4.13
C GLN A 62 -5.67 -19.80 -2.94
N ALA A 63 -5.08 -21.00 -3.13
CA ALA A 63 -5.08 -22.07 -2.13
C ALA A 63 -4.53 -21.65 -0.76
N TYR A 64 -3.41 -20.93 -0.68
CA TYR A 64 -2.86 -20.50 0.62
C TYR A 64 -3.47 -19.21 1.19
N ARG A 65 -4.38 -18.56 0.44
CA ARG A 65 -4.98 -17.27 0.82
C ARG A 65 -6.49 -17.32 1.07
N LEU A 66 -7.18 -18.32 0.53
CA LEU A 66 -8.63 -18.49 0.61
C LEU A 66 -9.06 -19.81 1.29
N ALA A 67 -8.11 -20.68 1.62
CA ALA A 67 -8.35 -21.88 2.41
C ALA A 67 -8.33 -21.58 3.92
#